data_AF-K6U6L7-F1
#
_entry.id   AF-K6U6L7-F1
#
_cell.length_a   1.000
_cell.length_b   1.000
_cell.length_c   1.000
_cell.angle_alpha   90.00
_cell.angle_beta   90.00
_cell.angle_gamma   90.00
#
_symmetry.space_group_name_H-M   'P 1'
#
loop_
_entity.id
_entity.type
_entity.pdbx_description
1 polymer ?
#
loop_
_entity_poly.entity_id
_entity_poly.type
_entity_poly.pdbx_seq_one_letter_code
_entity_poly.pdbx_strand_id
1 'polypeptide(L)'
;MLILKLAYSEDLSFSRDLQELRELLKKKDILIGFVESIEGKTHIIKIICEEECYNEKIKEVINLYVSNILYRIVIDNYRKKEMFEFITDNYFFLKQSEILEVEDEIVKVLKYEENTPNEDSIYCLNKINNMIEMIRDCISEKQEINIDGFITFRMKKLRSDIEKIIDKVVERYMVEKEYKEFIKLLKYFVELQESKIEEINIIIEEGNNYIIRDKEGKNLYYDFYNEVINEQNKIDLNVEDVLISGLITNAPKNINIYGKEKCTNKEFLDTIENVFENRVTFHEGDVDYNSKFIIAKKY
;
A
#
# COMPACT_ATOMS: atom_id res chain seq x y z
N MET A 1 10.95 41.92 10.57
CA MET A 1 10.20 41.33 11.70
C MET A 1 10.59 39.87 11.92
N LEU A 2 10.78 39.45 13.18
CA LEU A 2 10.99 38.05 13.55
C LEU A 2 9.67 37.28 13.44
N ILE A 3 9.68 36.15 12.73
CA ILE A 3 8.52 35.28 12.55
C ILE A 3 8.60 34.08 13.48
N LEU A 4 9.72 33.36 13.47
CA LEU A 4 9.88 32.11 14.21
C LEU A 4 11.32 31.93 14.66
N LYS A 5 11.50 31.44 15.88
CA LYS A 5 12.80 31.03 16.42
C LYS A 5 12.82 29.51 16.63
N LEU A 6 13.82 28.84 16.07
CA LEU A 6 14.08 27.42 16.23
C LEU A 6 15.38 27.25 17.00
N ALA A 7 15.39 26.37 18.00
CA ALA A 7 16.57 26.01 18.79
C ALA A 7 16.75 24.50 18.80
N TYR A 8 17.98 24.01 18.58
CA TYR A 8 18.27 22.59 18.44
C TYR A 8 19.73 22.23 18.75
N SER A 9 19.99 20.98 19.08
CA SER A 9 21.35 20.43 19.30
C SER A 9 22.06 20.06 17.99
N GLU A 10 23.39 19.97 18.00
CA GLU A 10 24.27 19.70 16.84
C GLU A 10 23.89 18.46 15.99
N ASP A 11 23.12 17.52 16.52
CA ASP A 11 22.77 16.25 15.87
C ASP A 11 21.66 16.36 14.79
N LEU A 12 21.08 17.56 14.59
CA LEU A 12 20.00 17.79 13.63
C LEU A 12 20.46 18.69 12.47
N SER A 13 20.19 18.26 11.22
CA SER A 13 20.47 19.04 10.01
C SER A 13 19.18 19.37 9.25
N PHE A 14 18.83 20.65 9.15
CA PHE A 14 17.66 21.11 8.37
C PHE A 14 17.98 22.36 7.54
N SER A 15 19.27 22.64 7.32
CA SER A 15 19.73 23.74 6.47
C SER A 15 19.22 23.62 5.04
N ARG A 16 19.21 22.39 4.49
CA ARG A 16 18.64 22.11 3.17
C ARG A 16 17.14 22.40 3.12
N ASP A 17 16.37 21.91 4.09
CA ASP A 17 14.92 22.14 4.13
C ASP A 17 14.57 23.63 4.26
N LEU A 18 15.33 24.39 5.05
CA LEU A 18 15.13 25.84 5.15
C LEU A 18 15.53 26.59 3.87
N GLN A 19 16.55 26.12 3.16
CA GLN A 19 16.87 26.67 1.84
C GLN A 19 15.74 26.41 0.84
N GLU A 20 15.16 25.21 0.85
CA GLU A 20 14.00 24.89 0.04
C GLU A 20 12.77 25.76 0.39
N LEU A 21 12.51 26.02 1.68
CA LEU A 21 11.50 26.99 2.12
C LEU A 21 11.72 28.37 1.48
N ARG A 22 12.94 28.88 1.56
CA ARG A 22 13.29 30.21 1.04
C ARG A 22 13.07 30.30 -0.46
N GLU A 23 13.48 29.29 -1.22
CA GLU A 23 13.26 29.27 -2.66
C GLU A 23 11.77 29.15 -3.03
N LEU A 24 10.99 28.38 -2.27
CA LEU A 24 9.54 28.26 -2.46
C LEU A 24 8.81 29.57 -2.19
N LEU A 25 9.17 30.29 -1.13
CA LEU A 25 8.56 31.58 -0.79
C LEU A 25 9.00 32.68 -1.75
N LYS A 26 10.25 32.67 -2.20
CA LYS A 26 10.77 33.61 -3.20
C LYS A 26 10.00 33.53 -4.51
N LYS A 27 9.56 32.33 -4.94
CA LYS A 27 8.67 32.16 -6.12
C LYS A 27 7.29 32.80 -5.95
N LYS A 28 6.90 33.15 -4.73
CA LYS A 28 5.63 33.82 -4.39
C LYS A 28 5.86 35.29 -4.01
N ASP A 29 7.01 35.87 -4.37
CA ASP A 29 7.42 37.23 -4.02
C ASP A 29 7.50 37.50 -2.50
N ILE A 30 7.76 36.45 -1.71
CA ILE A 30 7.95 36.55 -0.25
C ILE A 30 9.42 36.35 0.07
N LEU A 31 10.09 37.42 0.52
CA LEU A 31 11.49 37.39 0.93
C LEU A 31 11.61 37.06 2.41
N ILE A 32 12.23 35.92 2.71
CA ILE A 32 12.62 35.54 4.07
C ILE A 32 14.13 35.47 4.22
N GLY A 33 14.59 35.82 5.42
CA GLY A 33 15.98 35.68 5.85
C GLY A 33 16.11 34.69 7.00
N PHE A 34 17.28 34.08 7.12
CA PHE A 34 17.66 33.25 8.24
C PHE A 34 18.84 33.90 8.96
N VAL A 35 18.71 34.06 10.28
CA VAL A 35 19.82 34.48 11.13
C VAL A 35 20.17 33.30 12.02
N GLU A 36 21.36 32.76 11.82
CA GLU A 36 21.90 31.65 12.60
C GLU A 36 22.83 32.16 13.69
N SER A 37 22.74 31.56 14.87
CA SER A 37 23.66 31.81 15.97
C SER A 37 23.86 30.53 16.77
N ILE A 38 25.03 30.38 17.37
CA ILE A 38 25.35 29.23 18.23
C ILE A 38 25.53 29.75 19.66
N GLU A 39 24.76 29.18 20.59
CA GLU A 39 24.84 29.47 22.02
C GLU A 39 25.25 28.18 22.75
N GLY A 40 26.54 28.03 23.05
CA GLY A 40 27.07 26.80 23.62
C GLY A 40 26.97 25.64 22.63
N LYS A 41 26.15 24.63 22.95
CA LYS A 41 25.85 23.47 22.07
C LYS A 41 24.52 23.60 21.31
N THR A 42 23.83 24.72 21.48
CA THR A 42 22.51 24.95 20.89
C THR A 42 22.66 25.83 19.66
N HIS A 43 22.24 25.31 18.52
CA HIS A 43 22.04 26.09 17.30
C HIS A 43 20.69 26.79 17.38
N ILE A 44 20.67 28.07 17.02
CA ILE A 44 19.47 28.89 16.98
C ILE A 44 19.33 29.45 15.58
N ILE A 45 18.16 29.24 14.98
CA ILE A 45 17.78 29.81 13.68
C ILE A 45 16.58 30.72 13.88
N LYS A 46 16.71 31.97 13.47
CA LYS A 46 15.64 32.95 13.45
C LYS A 46 15.19 33.17 12.01
N ILE A 47 13.92 32.90 11.74
CA ILE A 47 13.27 33.21 10.48
C ILE A 47 12.73 34.63 10.56
N ILE A 48 13.22 35.50 9.68
CA ILE A 48 12.84 36.91 9.60
C ILE A 48 12.22 37.22 8.24
N CYS A 49 11.30 38.17 8.21
CA CYS A 49 10.69 38.70 6.99
C CYS A 49 10.76 40.23 7.00
N GLU A 50 10.78 40.86 5.83
CA GLU A 50 10.65 42.32 5.72
C GLU A 50 9.29 42.78 6.24
N GLU A 51 9.22 43.94 6.90
CA GLU A 51 7.96 44.42 7.52
C GLU A 51 6.84 44.62 6.48
N GLU A 52 7.19 45.09 5.29
CA GLU A 52 6.23 45.29 4.18
C GLU A 52 5.66 43.96 3.65
N CYS A 53 6.40 42.87 3.84
CA CYS A 53 6.00 41.51 3.47
C CYS A 53 5.37 40.74 4.64
N TYR A 54 5.27 41.31 5.84
CA TYR A 54 4.71 40.58 6.99
C TYR A 54 3.17 40.65 7.00
N ASN A 55 2.52 39.48 6.99
CA ASN A 55 1.11 39.35 7.35
C ASN A 55 0.82 37.97 7.98
N GLU A 56 -0.33 37.82 8.62
CA GLU A 56 -0.71 36.56 9.27
C GLU A 56 -0.76 35.37 8.29
N LYS A 57 -1.09 35.58 7.01
CA LYS A 57 -1.08 34.50 6.01
C LYS A 57 0.32 33.95 5.77
N ILE A 58 1.32 34.82 5.73
CA ILE A 58 2.72 34.43 5.51
C ILE A 58 3.27 33.69 6.71
N LYS A 59 2.91 34.14 7.92
CA LYS A 59 3.22 33.42 9.16
C LYS A 59 2.60 32.02 9.16
N GLU A 60 1.33 31.86 8.79
CA GLU A 60 0.69 30.54 8.69
C GLU A 60 1.36 29.64 7.66
N VAL A 61 1.76 30.17 6.49
CA VAL A 61 2.49 29.40 5.47
C VAL A 61 3.85 28.93 6.00
N ILE A 62 4.60 29.81 6.69
CA ILE A 62 5.88 29.45 7.30
C ILE A 62 5.69 28.40 8.40
N ASN A 63 4.71 28.58 9.27
CA ASN A 63 4.40 27.64 10.34
C ASN A 63 4.06 26.26 9.75
N LEU A 64 3.20 26.20 8.73
CA LEU A 64 2.88 24.95 8.05
C LEU A 64 4.12 24.27 7.45
N TYR A 65 4.98 25.02 6.77
CA TYR A 65 6.18 24.44 6.17
C TYR A 65 7.15 23.92 7.24
N VAL A 66 7.39 24.70 8.30
CA VAL A 66 8.26 24.28 9.39
C VAL A 66 7.66 23.10 10.15
N SER A 67 6.34 23.03 10.30
CA SER A 67 5.68 21.83 10.85
C SER A 67 5.96 20.58 10.04
N ASN A 68 5.97 20.69 8.71
CA ASN A 68 6.33 19.57 7.84
C ASN A 68 7.79 19.15 8.00
N ILE A 69 8.72 20.10 8.18
CA ILE A 69 10.12 19.77 8.48
C ILE A 69 10.22 19.03 9.81
N LEU A 70 9.61 19.57 10.87
CA LEU A 70 9.64 18.98 12.20
C LEU A 70 8.96 17.61 12.23
N TYR A 71 7.89 17.41 11.45
CA TYR A 71 7.24 16.13 11.26
C TYR A 71 8.23 15.09 10.70
N ARG A 72 8.97 15.42 9.63
CA ARG A 72 9.98 14.51 9.07
C ARG A 72 11.06 14.15 10.10
N ILE A 73 11.55 15.13 10.87
CA ILE A 73 12.52 14.90 11.93
C ILE A 73 11.96 13.96 13.01
N VAL A 74 10.69 14.14 13.38
CA VAL A 74 9.99 13.27 14.33
C VAL A 74 9.95 11.83 13.81
N ILE A 75 9.56 11.63 12.56
CA ILE A 75 9.50 10.29 11.94
C ILE A 75 10.88 9.65 11.89
N ASP A 76 11.90 10.39 11.45
CA ASP A 76 13.27 9.88 11.39
C ASP A 76 13.82 9.53 12.77
N ASN A 77 13.50 10.32 13.80
CA ASN A 77 13.88 10.01 15.18
C ASN A 77 13.15 8.75 15.69
N TYR A 78 11.85 8.61 15.44
CA TYR A 78 11.08 7.42 15.81
C TYR A 78 11.63 6.17 15.14
N ARG A 79 11.90 6.26 13.82
CA ARG A 79 12.50 5.19 13.04
C ARG A 79 13.80 4.68 13.65
N LYS A 80 14.72 5.60 13.97
CA LYS A 80 16.04 5.26 14.49
C LYS A 80 16.02 4.68 15.90
N LYS A 81 15.04 5.05 16.73
CA LYS A 81 15.07 4.77 18.17
C LYS A 81 14.04 3.75 18.65
N GLU A 82 12.89 3.64 17.98
CA GLU A 82 11.72 2.99 18.56
C GLU A 82 11.03 2.02 17.58
N MET A 83 11.01 2.32 16.28
CA MET A 83 10.19 1.56 15.32
C MET A 83 10.52 0.07 15.28
N PHE A 84 11.81 -0.29 15.24
CA PHE A 84 12.22 -1.70 15.18
C PHE A 84 11.79 -2.49 16.43
N GLU A 85 11.98 -1.91 17.61
CA GLU A 85 11.56 -2.50 18.89
C GLU A 85 10.04 -2.62 18.94
N PHE A 86 9.32 -1.55 18.56
CA PHE A 86 7.85 -1.55 18.50
C PHE A 86 7.32 -2.67 17.59
N ILE A 87 7.87 -2.82 16.38
CA ILE A 87 7.43 -3.86 15.45
C ILE A 87 7.74 -5.24 16.03
N THR A 88 8.94 -5.45 16.55
CA THR A 88 9.37 -6.76 17.06
C THR A 88 8.55 -7.19 18.29
N ASP A 89 8.20 -6.25 19.16
CA ASP A 89 7.44 -6.52 20.39
C ASP A 89 5.96 -6.79 20.12
N ASN A 90 5.34 -6.03 19.22
CA ASN A 90 3.90 -6.12 18.95
C ASN A 90 3.55 -7.11 17.84
N TYR A 91 4.48 -7.35 16.91
CA TYR A 91 4.31 -8.22 15.73
C TYR A 91 5.34 -9.34 15.71
N PHE A 92 5.54 -9.98 16.87
CA PHE A 92 6.53 -11.05 17.09
C PHE A 92 6.40 -12.28 16.16
N PHE A 93 5.28 -12.41 15.45
CA PHE A 93 5.05 -13.47 14.47
C PHE A 93 5.71 -13.20 13.10
N LEU A 94 6.14 -11.96 12.85
CA LEU A 94 6.86 -11.60 11.63
C LEU A 94 8.31 -12.13 11.67
N LYS A 95 8.77 -12.68 10.55
CA LYS A 95 10.17 -13.07 10.37
C LYS A 95 11.04 -11.83 10.14
N GLN A 96 12.35 -11.95 10.35
CA GLN A 96 13.28 -10.82 10.14
C GLN A 96 13.22 -10.21 8.74
N SER A 97 13.06 -11.02 7.68
CA SER A 97 12.89 -10.50 6.32
C SER A 97 11.58 -9.73 6.16
N GLU A 98 10.51 -10.21 6.80
CA GLU A 98 9.17 -9.60 6.75
C GLU A 98 9.15 -8.27 7.53
N ILE A 99 9.87 -8.17 8.65
CA ILE A 99 10.04 -6.92 9.39
C ILE A 99 10.71 -5.85 8.51
N LEU A 100 11.73 -6.21 7.72
CA LEU A 100 12.40 -5.26 6.83
C LEU A 100 11.49 -4.78 5.70
N GLU A 101 10.68 -5.68 5.13
CA GLU A 101 9.68 -5.34 4.09
C GLU A 101 8.62 -4.38 4.66
N VAL A 102 8.06 -4.72 5.82
CA VAL A 102 7.05 -3.92 6.51
C VAL A 102 7.59 -2.54 6.92
N GLU A 103 8.83 -2.47 7.44
CA GLU A 103 9.45 -1.19 7.80
C GLU A 103 9.57 -0.27 6.57
N ASP A 104 9.95 -0.81 5.41
CA ASP A 104 10.04 -0.05 4.16
C ASP A 104 8.67 0.49 3.73
N GLU A 105 7.62 -0.32 3.82
CA GLU A 105 6.24 0.11 3.56
C GLU A 105 5.76 1.20 4.51
N ILE A 106 6.01 1.05 5.82
CA ILE A 106 5.66 2.05 6.84
C ILE A 106 6.33 3.39 6.51
N VAL A 107 7.62 3.35 6.15
CA VAL A 107 8.38 4.56 5.82
C VAL A 107 7.82 5.23 4.58
N LYS A 108 7.47 4.48 3.53
CA LYS A 108 6.84 5.01 2.33
C LYS A 108 5.53 5.74 2.65
N VAL A 109 4.68 5.14 3.50
CA VAL A 109 3.42 5.75 3.95
C VAL A 109 3.68 7.04 4.73
N LEU A 110 4.56 6.98 5.74
CA LEU A 110 4.88 8.14 6.59
C LEU A 110 5.54 9.30 5.83
N LYS A 111 6.19 9.03 4.69
CA LYS A 111 6.85 10.02 3.83
C LYS A 111 6.02 10.49 2.64
N TYR A 112 4.76 10.06 2.51
CA TYR A 112 3.90 10.37 1.36
C TYR A 112 4.43 9.85 0.01
N GLU A 113 5.18 8.75 0.02
CA GLU A 113 5.74 8.13 -1.20
C GLU A 113 4.79 7.08 -1.81
N GLU A 114 3.62 6.84 -1.18
CA GLU A 114 2.60 5.93 -1.68
C GLU A 114 1.77 6.61 -2.78
N ASN A 115 1.80 6.04 -4.00
CA ASN A 115 1.21 6.66 -5.19
C ASN A 115 -0.25 6.23 -5.45
N THR A 116 -0.78 5.24 -4.72
CA THR A 116 -2.09 4.65 -5.01
C THR A 116 -3.06 4.90 -3.86
N PRO A 117 -4.06 5.77 -4.03
CA PRO A 117 -5.04 6.03 -3.00
C PRO A 117 -6.01 4.85 -2.84
N ASN A 118 -6.07 4.29 -1.63
CA ASN A 118 -7.10 3.37 -1.15
C ASN A 118 -7.66 3.86 0.22
N GLU A 119 -8.66 3.18 0.79
CA GLU A 119 -9.27 3.61 2.07
C GLU A 119 -8.24 3.69 3.21
N ASP A 120 -7.30 2.73 3.26
CA ASP A 120 -6.21 2.70 4.24
C ASP A 120 -5.29 3.93 4.10
N SER A 121 -4.99 4.34 2.87
CA SER A 121 -4.19 5.53 2.59
C SER A 121 -4.88 6.79 3.11
N ILE A 122 -6.22 6.90 3.02
CA ILE A 122 -6.97 8.06 3.54
C ILE A 122 -6.88 8.11 5.06
N TYR A 123 -7.02 6.95 5.73
CA TYR A 123 -6.87 6.86 7.18
C TYR A 123 -5.46 7.31 7.62
N CYS A 124 -4.42 6.77 6.99
CA CYS A 124 -3.03 7.12 7.27
C CYS A 124 -2.75 8.60 7.00
N LEU A 125 -3.21 9.15 5.88
CA LEU A 125 -3.07 10.58 5.55
C LEU A 125 -3.73 11.48 6.60
N ASN A 126 -4.92 11.11 7.10
CA ASN A 126 -5.58 11.86 8.17
C ASN A 126 -4.75 11.84 9.47
N LYS A 127 -4.13 10.71 9.81
CA LYS A 127 -3.22 10.60 10.95
C LYS A 127 -1.98 11.47 10.80
N ILE A 128 -1.37 11.47 9.62
CA ILE A 128 -0.22 12.31 9.34
C ILE A 128 -0.60 13.79 9.43
N ASN A 129 -1.72 14.19 8.82
CA ASN A 129 -2.21 15.57 8.89
C ASN A 129 -2.46 16.00 10.35
N ASN A 130 -3.09 15.15 11.16
CA ASN A 130 -3.28 15.45 12.59
C ASN A 130 -1.94 15.68 13.33
N MET A 131 -0.91 14.90 13.02
CA MET A 131 0.43 15.10 13.60
C MET A 131 1.04 16.44 13.17
N ILE A 132 0.93 16.81 11.90
CA ILE A 132 1.42 18.09 11.37
C ILE A 132 0.66 19.27 12.00
N GLU A 133 -0.64 19.16 12.13
CA GLU A 133 -1.50 20.16 12.78
C GLU A 133 -1.10 20.35 14.25
N MET A 134 -0.88 19.25 14.99
CA MET A 134 -0.40 19.34 16.37
C MET A 134 0.97 20.03 16.48
N ILE A 135 1.88 19.77 15.53
CA ILE A 135 3.17 20.47 15.47
C ILE A 135 2.94 21.95 15.18
N ARG A 136 2.03 22.29 14.25
CA ARG A 136 1.70 23.66 13.90
C ARG A 136 1.14 24.43 15.08
N ASP A 137 0.22 23.84 15.83
CA ASP A 137 -0.35 24.44 17.04
C ASP A 137 0.76 24.77 18.06
N CYS A 138 1.74 23.88 18.23
CA CYS A 138 2.88 24.11 19.10
C CYS A 138 3.75 25.29 18.64
N ILE A 139 3.98 25.42 17.33
CA ILE A 139 4.70 26.59 16.76
C ILE A 139 3.88 27.85 17.02
N SER A 140 2.58 27.78 16.79
CA SER A 140 1.66 28.92 16.85
C SER A 140 1.55 29.54 18.24
N GLU A 141 1.67 28.75 19.31
CA GLU A 141 1.60 29.20 20.71
C GLU A 141 2.63 30.27 21.10
N LYS A 142 3.89 30.12 20.68
CA LYS A 142 5.00 30.97 21.15
C LYS A 142 5.90 31.52 20.05
N GLN A 143 5.77 31.04 18.82
CA GLN A 143 6.70 31.36 17.72
C GLN A 143 8.18 31.10 18.09
N GLU A 144 8.38 30.17 19.01
CA GLU A 144 9.68 29.70 19.48
C GLU A 144 9.57 28.22 19.80
N ILE A 145 10.39 27.39 19.16
CA ILE A 145 10.45 25.95 19.40
C ILE A 145 11.88 25.54 19.76
N ASN A 146 12.00 24.83 20.87
CA ASN A 146 13.15 23.97 21.14
C ASN A 146 12.83 22.56 20.58
N ILE A 147 13.53 22.16 19.53
CA ILE A 147 13.24 20.93 18.76
C ILE A 147 13.53 19.69 19.61
N ASP A 148 14.66 19.64 20.31
CA ASP A 148 14.99 18.51 21.19
C ASP A 148 13.95 18.34 22.31
N GLY A 149 13.53 19.45 22.92
CA GLY A 149 12.46 19.46 23.91
C GLY A 149 11.13 19.01 23.31
N PHE A 150 10.81 19.44 22.09
CA PHE A 150 9.62 18.98 21.38
C PHE A 150 9.64 17.46 21.18
N ILE A 151 10.73 16.93 20.62
CA ILE A 151 10.93 15.48 20.40
C ILE A 151 10.92 14.72 21.73
N THR A 152 11.40 15.29 22.83
CA THR A 152 11.42 14.59 24.12
C THR A 152 10.04 14.55 24.78
N PHE A 153 9.32 15.67 24.77
CA PHE A 153 8.11 15.83 25.60
C PHE A 153 6.81 15.68 24.81
N ARG A 154 6.75 16.19 23.57
CA ARG A 154 5.53 16.22 22.75
C ARG A 154 5.40 14.98 21.85
N MET A 155 6.52 14.31 21.57
CA MET A 155 6.55 13.06 20.80
C MET A 155 5.64 11.96 21.34
N LYS A 156 5.45 11.90 22.66
CA LYS A 156 4.56 10.91 23.30
C LYS A 156 3.16 10.90 22.69
N LYS A 157 2.62 12.07 22.29
CA LYS A 157 1.29 12.17 21.69
C LYS A 157 1.30 11.80 20.20
N LEU A 158 2.39 12.12 19.49
CA LEU A 158 2.57 11.76 18.08
C LEU A 158 2.78 10.25 17.89
N ARG A 159 3.49 9.62 18.83
CA ARG A 159 3.77 8.18 18.84
C ARG A 159 2.51 7.34 18.62
N SER A 160 1.42 7.63 19.33
CA SER A 160 0.18 6.86 19.19
C SER A 160 -0.41 6.91 17.77
N ASP A 161 -0.21 8.00 17.02
CA ASP A 161 -0.68 8.09 15.64
C ASP A 161 0.30 7.43 14.65
N ILE A 162 1.61 7.43 14.94
CA ILE A 162 2.59 6.62 14.19
C ILE A 162 2.30 5.13 14.36
N GLU A 163 2.09 4.66 15.59
CA GLU A 163 1.79 3.27 15.90
C GLU A 163 0.51 2.80 15.19
N LYS A 164 -0.55 3.62 15.17
CA LYS A 164 -1.76 3.31 14.40
C LYS A 164 -1.54 3.19 12.89
N ILE A 165 -0.60 3.95 12.34
CA ILE A 165 -0.21 3.82 10.93
C ILE A 165 0.54 2.50 10.73
N ILE A 166 1.45 2.15 11.65
CA ILE A 166 2.16 0.86 11.65
C ILE A 166 1.16 -0.28 11.67
N ASP A 167 0.18 -0.26 12.59
CA ASP A 167 -0.85 -1.28 12.69
C ASP A 167 -1.58 -1.47 11.37
N LYS A 168 -1.97 -0.37 10.72
CA LYS A 168 -2.68 -0.41 9.44
C LYS A 168 -1.83 -0.99 8.31
N VAL A 169 -0.54 -0.64 8.26
CA VAL A 169 0.38 -1.17 7.26
C VAL A 169 0.64 -2.66 7.49
N VAL A 170 0.81 -3.09 8.74
CA VAL A 170 0.98 -4.51 9.08
C VAL A 170 -0.27 -5.32 8.73
N GLU A 171 -1.47 -4.82 9.04
CA GLU A 171 -2.73 -5.47 8.64
C GLU A 171 -2.77 -5.73 7.14
N ARG A 172 -2.47 -4.71 6.32
CA ARG A 172 -2.44 -4.82 4.87
C ARG A 172 -1.37 -5.81 4.39
N TYR A 173 -0.16 -5.73 4.93
CA TYR A 173 0.92 -6.66 4.62
C TYR A 173 0.51 -8.11 4.90
N MET A 174 -0.18 -8.34 6.03
CA MET A 174 -0.64 -9.68 6.40
C MET A 174 -1.68 -10.23 5.43
N VAL A 175 -2.65 -9.41 4.98
CA VAL A 175 -3.62 -9.83 3.95
C VAL A 175 -2.92 -10.20 2.64
N GLU A 176 -1.96 -9.39 2.18
CA GLU A 176 -1.20 -9.68 0.97
C GLU A 176 -0.35 -10.95 1.12
N LYS A 177 0.25 -11.15 2.29
CA LYS A 177 1.04 -12.35 2.60
C LYS A 177 0.16 -13.60 2.61
N GLU A 178 -0.99 -13.56 3.28
CA GLU A 178 -1.95 -14.66 3.33
C GLU A 178 -2.39 -15.05 1.92
N TYR A 179 -2.67 -14.07 1.06
CA TYR A 179 -2.98 -14.33 -0.35
C TYR A 179 -1.81 -15.01 -1.08
N LYS A 180 -0.58 -14.49 -0.96
CA LYS A 180 0.62 -15.08 -1.58
C LYS A 180 0.87 -16.52 -1.09
N GLU A 181 0.70 -16.77 0.21
CA GLU A 181 0.84 -18.10 0.80
C GLU A 181 -0.25 -19.07 0.31
N PHE A 182 -1.51 -18.59 0.21
CA PHE A 182 -2.61 -19.34 -0.38
C PHE A 182 -2.31 -19.73 -1.84
N ILE A 183 -1.90 -18.79 -2.69
CA ILE A 183 -1.51 -19.06 -4.08
C ILE A 183 -0.38 -20.09 -4.15
N LYS A 184 0.64 -19.97 -3.30
CA LYS A 184 1.77 -20.92 -3.25
C LYS A 184 1.31 -22.33 -2.88
N LEU A 185 0.37 -22.44 -1.94
CA LEU A 185 -0.22 -23.72 -1.55
C LEU A 185 -0.99 -24.35 -2.72
N LEU A 186 -1.80 -23.57 -3.43
CA LEU A 186 -2.55 -24.06 -4.60
C LEU A 186 -1.63 -24.52 -5.73
N LYS A 187 -0.56 -23.75 -6.03
CA LYS A 187 0.47 -24.15 -7.00
C LYS A 187 1.06 -25.51 -6.68
N TYR A 188 1.42 -25.72 -5.40
CA TYR A 188 1.97 -26.98 -4.95
C TYR A 188 1.00 -28.15 -5.19
N PHE A 189 -0.31 -27.96 -4.97
CA PHE A 189 -1.30 -28.99 -5.28
C PHE A 189 -1.42 -29.27 -6.78
N VAL A 190 -1.43 -28.24 -7.62
CA VAL A 190 -1.52 -28.38 -9.09
C VAL A 190 -0.29 -29.10 -9.66
N GLU A 191 0.90 -28.85 -9.11
CA GLU A 191 2.16 -29.49 -9.54
C GLU A 191 2.21 -30.99 -9.23
N LEU A 192 1.57 -31.44 -8.14
CA LEU A 192 1.57 -32.85 -7.73
C LEU A 192 0.58 -33.71 -8.53
N GLN A 193 -0.39 -33.09 -9.21
CA GLN A 193 -1.45 -33.82 -9.89
C GLN A 193 -1.07 -34.16 -11.34
N GLU A 194 -1.43 -35.38 -11.76
CA GLU A 194 -1.44 -35.72 -13.17
C GLU A 194 -2.57 -34.97 -13.88
N SER A 195 -2.25 -34.37 -15.04
CA SER A 195 -3.24 -33.63 -15.82
C SER A 195 -4.28 -34.57 -16.40
N LYS A 196 -5.55 -34.39 -16.00
CA LYS A 196 -6.69 -35.20 -16.47
C LYS A 196 -7.35 -34.61 -17.71
N ILE A 197 -7.13 -33.32 -17.96
CA ILE A 197 -7.81 -32.57 -19.02
C ILE A 197 -6.77 -31.81 -19.88
N GLU A 198 -6.79 -32.05 -21.18
CA GLU A 198 -5.84 -31.42 -22.11
C GLU A 198 -6.09 -29.92 -22.29
N GLU A 199 -7.36 -29.52 -22.39
CA GLU A 199 -7.77 -28.15 -22.65
C GLU A 199 -9.14 -27.86 -22.03
N ILE A 200 -9.24 -26.72 -21.37
CA ILE A 200 -10.48 -26.17 -20.85
C ILE A 200 -10.70 -24.78 -21.44
N ASN A 201 -11.94 -24.51 -21.84
CA ASN A 201 -12.41 -23.21 -22.28
C ASN A 201 -13.42 -22.67 -21.26
N ILE A 202 -13.11 -21.52 -20.65
CA ILE A 202 -13.98 -20.79 -19.70
C ILE A 202 -14.49 -19.55 -20.42
N ILE A 203 -15.81 -19.46 -20.56
CA ILE A 203 -16.48 -18.34 -21.22
C ILE A 203 -17.25 -17.58 -20.15
N ILE A 204 -16.95 -16.29 -20.02
CA ILE A 204 -17.58 -15.40 -19.06
C ILE A 204 -18.65 -14.59 -19.78
N GLU A 205 -19.89 -14.80 -19.39
CA GLU A 205 -21.06 -14.07 -19.90
C GLU A 205 -21.46 -12.93 -18.96
N GLU A 206 -22.40 -12.10 -19.39
CA GLU A 206 -22.93 -11.03 -18.56
C GLU A 206 -23.56 -11.58 -17.27
N GLY A 207 -23.37 -10.85 -16.17
CA GLY A 207 -23.89 -11.23 -14.85
C GLY A 207 -23.08 -12.32 -14.13
N ASN A 208 -21.79 -12.48 -14.42
CA ASN A 208 -20.92 -13.54 -13.89
C ASN A 208 -21.47 -14.96 -14.13
N ASN A 209 -22.04 -15.19 -15.31
CA ASN A 209 -22.36 -16.55 -15.73
C ASN A 209 -21.15 -17.17 -16.40
N TYR A 210 -20.84 -18.42 -16.05
CA TYR A 210 -19.65 -19.11 -16.52
C TYR A 210 -20.03 -20.38 -17.28
N ILE A 211 -19.52 -20.52 -18.51
CA ILE A 211 -19.63 -21.76 -19.29
C ILE A 211 -18.24 -22.40 -19.37
N ILE A 212 -18.13 -23.65 -18.93
CA ILE A 212 -16.90 -24.44 -19.00
C ILE A 212 -17.06 -25.53 -20.05
N ARG A 213 -16.10 -25.67 -20.96
CA ARG A 213 -16.06 -26.77 -21.90
C ARG A 213 -14.68 -27.39 -22.04
N ASP A 214 -14.62 -28.68 -22.31
CA ASP A 214 -13.40 -29.31 -22.80
C ASP A 214 -13.13 -29.00 -24.28
N LYS A 215 -12.05 -29.58 -24.82
CA LYS A 215 -11.68 -29.50 -26.24
C LYS A 215 -12.76 -30.00 -27.21
N GLU A 216 -13.60 -30.94 -26.77
CA GLU A 216 -14.68 -31.52 -27.60
C GLU A 216 -15.98 -30.71 -27.51
N GLY A 217 -16.01 -29.69 -26.65
CA GLY A 217 -17.18 -28.84 -26.42
C GLY A 217 -18.15 -29.38 -25.38
N LYS A 218 -17.79 -30.46 -24.65
CA LYS A 218 -18.62 -31.01 -23.58
C LYS A 218 -18.59 -30.06 -22.38
N ASN A 219 -19.77 -29.75 -21.82
CA ASN A 219 -19.86 -28.94 -20.61
C ASN A 219 -19.33 -29.72 -19.40
N LEU A 220 -18.38 -29.12 -18.66
CA LEU A 220 -17.72 -29.74 -17.50
C LEU A 220 -18.23 -29.23 -16.14
N TYR A 221 -19.14 -28.25 -16.11
CA TYR A 221 -19.57 -27.62 -14.86
C TYR A 221 -20.16 -28.62 -13.86
N TYR A 222 -21.04 -29.51 -14.33
CA TYR A 222 -21.64 -30.54 -13.47
C TYR A 222 -20.63 -31.60 -13.03
N ASP A 223 -19.62 -31.90 -13.85
CA ASP A 223 -18.55 -32.82 -13.48
C ASP A 223 -17.77 -32.22 -12.29
N PHE A 224 -17.39 -30.94 -12.38
CA PHE A 224 -16.69 -30.23 -11.29
C PHE A 224 -17.55 -30.10 -10.03
N TYR A 225 -18.82 -29.69 -10.20
CA TYR A 225 -19.74 -29.54 -9.07
C TYR A 225 -19.96 -30.85 -8.30
N ASN A 226 -20.08 -31.97 -9.01
CA ASN A 226 -20.26 -33.27 -8.37
C ASN A 226 -18.99 -33.75 -7.64
N GLU A 227 -17.80 -33.43 -8.14
CA GLU A 227 -16.54 -33.71 -7.44
C GLU A 227 -16.49 -32.97 -6.10
N VAL A 228 -16.86 -31.69 -6.07
CA VAL A 228 -16.80 -30.88 -4.85
C VAL A 228 -17.86 -31.28 -3.81
N ILE A 229 -19.11 -31.56 -4.22
CA ILE A 229 -20.17 -31.97 -3.27
C ILE A 229 -19.91 -33.33 -2.64
N ASN A 230 -19.30 -34.25 -3.37
CA ASN A 230 -18.97 -35.56 -2.82
C ASN A 230 -17.92 -35.45 -1.70
N GLU A 231 -17.14 -34.37 -1.67
CA GLU A 231 -16.13 -34.09 -0.65
C GLU A 231 -16.64 -33.19 0.50
N GLN A 232 -17.62 -32.31 0.23
CA GLN A 232 -18.10 -31.30 1.17
C GLN A 232 -19.63 -31.35 1.29
N ASN A 233 -20.14 -31.72 2.48
CA ASN A 233 -21.57 -31.77 2.79
C ASN A 233 -22.29 -30.49 2.31
N LYS A 234 -23.27 -30.63 1.41
CA LYS A 234 -24.21 -29.60 0.87
C LYS A 234 -24.11 -28.20 1.49
N ILE A 235 -23.12 -27.42 1.06
CA ILE A 235 -23.04 -25.97 1.27
C ILE A 235 -23.40 -25.29 -0.06
N ASP A 236 -24.06 -24.13 0.00
CA ASP A 236 -24.21 -23.25 -1.16
C ASP A 236 -22.82 -22.74 -1.55
N LEU A 237 -22.16 -23.45 -2.48
CA LEU A 237 -20.83 -23.10 -2.97
C LEU A 237 -20.94 -22.01 -4.03
N ASN A 238 -20.05 -21.01 -3.97
CA ASN A 238 -19.92 -20.04 -5.05
C ASN A 238 -19.46 -20.76 -6.33
N VAL A 239 -20.02 -20.39 -7.48
CA VAL A 239 -19.67 -20.92 -8.80
C VAL A 239 -18.16 -20.82 -9.02
N GLU A 240 -17.55 -19.68 -8.67
CA GLU A 240 -16.12 -19.42 -8.83
C GLU A 240 -15.24 -20.37 -8.00
N ASP A 241 -15.69 -20.74 -6.80
CA ASP A 241 -14.98 -21.70 -5.95
C ASP A 241 -15.03 -23.11 -6.54
N VAL A 242 -16.18 -23.49 -7.13
CA VAL A 242 -16.33 -24.77 -7.85
C VAL A 242 -15.40 -24.80 -9.07
N LEU A 243 -15.27 -23.69 -9.80
CA LEU A 243 -14.36 -23.56 -10.92
C LEU A 243 -12.91 -23.73 -10.48
N ILE A 244 -12.47 -22.97 -9.47
CA ILE A 244 -11.11 -23.06 -8.95
C ILE A 244 -10.81 -24.48 -8.47
N SER A 245 -11.71 -25.09 -7.69
CA SER A 245 -11.56 -26.46 -7.19
C SER A 245 -11.46 -27.48 -8.32
N GLY A 246 -12.36 -27.43 -9.31
CA GLY A 246 -12.34 -28.32 -10.46
C GLY A 246 -11.07 -28.17 -11.30
N LEU A 247 -10.59 -26.94 -11.51
CA LEU A 247 -9.31 -26.69 -12.18
C LEU A 247 -8.13 -27.27 -11.39
N ILE A 248 -8.12 -27.12 -10.06
CA ILE A 248 -7.05 -27.67 -9.22
C ILE A 248 -7.05 -29.19 -9.29
N THR A 249 -8.22 -29.84 -9.10
CA THR A 249 -8.41 -31.30 -9.06
C THR A 249 -8.17 -32.02 -10.39
N ASN A 250 -8.28 -31.29 -11.49
CA ASN A 250 -8.04 -31.83 -12.83
C ASN A 250 -6.70 -31.36 -13.45
N ALA A 251 -6.08 -30.35 -12.86
CA ALA A 251 -4.79 -29.77 -13.26
C ALA A 251 -4.63 -29.68 -14.79
N PRO A 252 -5.54 -28.98 -15.50
CA PRO A 252 -5.56 -28.97 -16.97
C PRO A 252 -4.24 -28.45 -17.54
N LYS A 253 -3.89 -28.88 -18.76
CA LYS A 253 -2.67 -28.40 -19.44
C LYS A 253 -2.84 -26.99 -20.02
N ASN A 254 -4.02 -26.68 -20.54
CA ASN A 254 -4.36 -25.38 -21.14
C ASN A 254 -5.71 -24.90 -20.62
N ILE A 255 -5.79 -23.62 -20.25
CA ILE A 255 -6.98 -22.92 -19.78
C ILE A 255 -7.15 -21.67 -20.65
N ASN A 256 -8.16 -21.67 -21.50
CA ASN A 256 -8.50 -20.55 -22.36
C ASN A 256 -9.65 -19.78 -21.73
N ILE A 257 -9.46 -18.48 -21.45
CA ILE A 257 -10.47 -17.62 -20.83
C ILE A 257 -10.94 -16.57 -21.84
N TYR A 258 -12.26 -16.53 -22.05
CA TYR A 258 -12.94 -15.60 -22.96
C TYR A 258 -13.84 -14.65 -22.16
N GLY A 259 -13.93 -13.39 -22.58
CA GLY A 259 -14.82 -12.40 -21.96
C GLY A 259 -14.31 -11.85 -20.62
N LYS A 260 -12.98 -11.72 -20.43
CA LYS A 260 -12.36 -11.18 -19.21
C LYS A 260 -12.97 -9.84 -18.78
N GLU A 261 -13.32 -8.99 -19.74
CA GLU A 261 -13.93 -7.68 -19.53
C GLU A 261 -15.34 -7.73 -18.90
N LYS A 262 -16.03 -8.86 -19.03
CA LYS A 262 -17.37 -9.09 -18.45
C LYS A 262 -17.31 -9.62 -17.03
N CYS A 263 -16.13 -10.04 -16.57
CA CYS A 263 -15.94 -10.58 -15.23
C CYS A 263 -15.93 -9.45 -14.19
N THR A 264 -16.88 -9.49 -13.26
CA THR A 264 -16.92 -8.51 -12.16
C THR A 264 -16.03 -8.93 -10.99
N ASN A 265 -15.75 -10.22 -10.82
CA ASN A 265 -14.83 -10.73 -9.81
C ASN A 265 -13.40 -10.84 -10.37
N LYS A 266 -12.60 -9.80 -10.17
CA LYS A 266 -11.20 -9.78 -10.60
C LYS A 266 -10.32 -10.76 -9.81
N GLU A 267 -10.60 -10.96 -8.53
CA GLU A 267 -9.82 -11.86 -7.66
C GLU A 267 -9.88 -13.31 -8.14
N PHE A 268 -11.03 -13.73 -8.68
CA PHE A 268 -11.19 -15.05 -9.31
C PHE A 268 -10.22 -15.24 -10.49
N LEU A 269 -10.16 -14.25 -11.40
CA LEU A 269 -9.26 -14.30 -12.56
C LEU A 269 -7.80 -14.22 -12.15
N ASP A 270 -7.46 -13.31 -11.23
CA ASP A 270 -6.11 -13.16 -10.70
C ASP A 270 -5.66 -14.45 -10.02
N THR A 271 -6.56 -15.15 -9.32
CA THR A 271 -6.26 -16.45 -8.71
C THR A 271 -5.96 -17.53 -9.76
N ILE A 272 -6.78 -17.65 -10.82
CA ILE A 272 -6.51 -18.61 -11.89
C ILE A 272 -5.19 -18.29 -12.59
N GLU A 273 -4.98 -17.03 -12.97
CA GLU A 273 -3.75 -16.57 -13.64
C GLU A 273 -2.51 -16.83 -12.78
N ASN A 274 -2.58 -16.50 -11.48
CA ASN A 274 -1.46 -16.70 -10.57
C ASN A 274 -1.19 -18.18 -10.29
N VAL A 275 -2.21 -19.03 -10.12
CA VAL A 275 -2.02 -20.46 -9.78
C VAL A 275 -1.56 -21.28 -10.98
N PHE A 276 -2.12 -21.04 -12.17
CA PHE A 276 -1.86 -21.87 -13.35
C PHE A 276 -0.84 -21.27 -14.32
N GLU A 277 -0.47 -19.99 -14.13
CA GLU A 277 0.61 -19.29 -14.83
C GLU A 277 0.55 -19.49 -16.36
N ASN A 278 1.60 -20.09 -16.96
CA ASN A 278 1.75 -20.29 -18.40
C ASN A 278 0.69 -21.21 -19.03
N ARG A 279 -0.17 -21.84 -18.23
CA ARG A 279 -1.29 -22.65 -18.72
C ARG A 279 -2.51 -21.79 -19.07
N VAL A 280 -2.54 -20.52 -18.68
CA VAL A 280 -3.68 -19.62 -18.89
C VAL A 280 -3.46 -18.74 -20.12
N THR A 281 -4.44 -18.69 -21.01
CA THR A 281 -4.45 -17.78 -22.16
C THR A 281 -5.77 -16.99 -22.18
N PHE A 282 -5.66 -15.66 -22.24
CA PHE A 282 -6.83 -14.79 -22.41
C PHE A 282 -7.09 -14.48 -23.88
N HIS A 283 -8.36 -14.47 -24.27
CA HIS A 283 -8.78 -14.17 -25.63
C HIS A 283 -9.74 -12.97 -25.66
N GLU A 284 -9.50 -12.05 -26.60
CA GLU A 284 -10.37 -10.90 -26.84
C GLU A 284 -11.60 -11.30 -27.67
N GLY A 285 -12.79 -10.96 -27.17
CA GLY A 285 -14.05 -11.00 -27.91
C GLY A 285 -15.04 -12.08 -27.49
N ASP A 286 -16.33 -11.75 -27.67
CA ASP A 286 -17.37 -12.75 -27.90
C ASP A 286 -16.98 -13.49 -29.17
N VAL A 287 -16.17 -14.54 -29.04
CA VAL A 287 -16.04 -15.50 -30.13
C VAL A 287 -17.44 -16.05 -30.30
N ASP A 288 -18.12 -15.57 -31.34
CA ASP A 288 -19.28 -16.17 -31.95
C ASP A 288 -18.97 -17.67 -32.03
N TYR A 289 -19.46 -18.41 -31.03
CA TYR A 289 -18.90 -19.70 -30.62
C TYR A 289 -19.38 -20.75 -31.62
N ASN A 290 -18.82 -20.67 -32.82
CA ASN A 290 -18.97 -21.66 -33.85
C ASN A 290 -18.30 -22.92 -33.31
N SER A 291 -19.11 -23.93 -33.08
CA SER A 291 -18.80 -25.34 -32.90
C SER A 291 -17.99 -25.95 -34.09
N LYS A 292 -17.12 -25.17 -34.75
CA LYS A 292 -16.39 -25.51 -35.98
C LYS A 292 -14.89 -25.25 -35.96
N PHE A 293 -14.29 -24.76 -34.86
CA PHE A 293 -12.82 -24.82 -34.72
C PHE A 293 -12.34 -26.14 -34.10
N ILE A 294 -13.00 -27.26 -34.42
CA ILE A 294 -12.30 -28.52 -34.59
C ILE A 294 -11.55 -28.41 -35.93
N ILE A 295 -10.34 -27.85 -35.92
CA ILE A 295 -9.37 -28.15 -36.98
C ILE A 295 -8.45 -29.24 -36.43
N ALA A 296 -9.00 -30.45 -36.36
CA ALA A 296 -8.22 -31.65 -36.60
C ALA A 296 -7.84 -31.66 -38.10
N LYS A 297 -6.83 -30.88 -38.49
CA LYS A 297 -6.17 -31.12 -39.77
C LYS A 297 -5.18 -32.26 -39.57
N LYS A 298 -5.60 -33.42 -40.09
CA LYS A 298 -4.79 -34.56 -40.53
C LYS A 298 -3.32 -34.20 -40.74
N TYR A 299 -2.42 -34.95 -40.10
CA TYR A 299 -1.57 -35.93 -40.76
C TYR A 299 -1.38 -37.14 -39.86
#